data_AF-A0AAV4F6Y6-F1
#
_entry.id   AF-A0AAV4F6Y6-F1
#
_cell.length_a   1.000
_cell.length_b   1.000
_cell.length_c   1.000
_cell.angle_alpha   90.00
_cell.angle_beta   90.00
_cell.angle_gamma   90.00
#
_symmetry.space_group_name_H-M   'P 1'
#
loop_
_entity.id
_entity.type
_entity.pdbx_description
1 polymer ?
#
loop_
_entity_poly.entity_id
_entity_poly.type
_entity_poly.pdbx_seq_one_letter_code
_entity_poly.pdbx_strand_id
1 'polypeptide(L)'
;MNGCTQETPFTTNIGTPQGDSLSQVLFIIYLENGLKDIRSAQNKSQLPAHCMLSEIIYVNDIDFIGTESTCICVGDIEKNLKTHNLKVTVDKTEHTCVRKDTVESKISFKKKLVHFCKEDIER
;
A
#
# COMPACT_ATOMS: atom_id res chain seq x y z
N MET A 1 9.15 45.12 -21.23
CA MET A 1 8.25 44.87 -20.09
C MET A 1 8.72 43.58 -19.44
N ASN A 2 9.46 43.65 -18.34
CA ASN A 2 9.96 42.48 -17.62
C ASN A 2 9.02 42.20 -16.46
N GLY A 3 8.13 41.21 -16.63
CA GLY A 3 7.30 40.69 -15.54
C GLY A 3 8.13 39.76 -14.67
N CYS A 4 8.68 40.28 -13.57
CA CYS A 4 9.22 39.45 -12.50
C CYS A 4 8.04 39.06 -11.59
N THR A 5 7.44 37.90 -11.84
CA THR A 5 6.55 37.26 -10.87
C THR A 5 7.44 36.72 -9.74
N GLN A 6 7.71 37.57 -8.75
CA GLN A 6 8.15 37.11 -7.44
C GLN A 6 6.96 36.43 -6.76
N GLU A 7 6.70 35.17 -7.12
CA GLU A 7 5.85 34.32 -6.29
C GLU A 7 6.69 33.93 -5.08
N THR A 8 6.37 34.52 -3.92
CA THR A 8 6.89 34.03 -2.64
C THR A 8 6.40 32.59 -2.46
N PRO A 9 7.28 31.57 -2.44
CA PRO A 9 6.83 30.20 -2.29
C PRO A 9 6.18 30.04 -0.92
N PHE A 10 4.95 29.51 -0.90
CA PHE A 10 4.30 29.15 0.36
C PHE A 10 5.13 28.08 1.06
N THR A 11 5.62 28.39 2.26
CA THR A 11 6.33 27.43 3.09
C THR A 11 5.31 26.43 3.64
N THR A 12 5.12 25.32 2.95
CA THR A 12 4.38 24.19 3.49
C THR A 12 5.12 23.66 4.73
N ASN A 13 4.42 23.55 5.86
CA ASN A 13 4.95 23.02 7.12
C ASN A 13 4.72 21.50 7.27
N ILE A 14 4.06 20.86 6.31
CA ILE A 14 3.72 19.42 6.33
C ILE A 14 4.02 18.79 4.97
N GLY A 15 4.95 17.84 4.93
CA GLY A 15 5.36 17.12 3.72
C GLY A 15 6.80 17.42 3.33
N THR A 16 7.21 16.96 2.16
CA THR A 16 8.56 17.16 1.61
C THR A 16 8.49 17.93 0.29
N PRO A 17 9.49 18.78 -0.03
CA PRO A 17 9.50 19.54 -1.29
C PRO A 17 9.46 18.62 -2.52
N GLN A 18 8.61 18.90 -3.50
CA GLN A 18 8.63 18.15 -4.75
C GLN A 18 9.88 18.48 -5.57
N GLY A 19 10.49 17.47 -6.19
CA GLY A 19 11.69 17.64 -7.02
C GLY A 19 13.01 17.67 -6.26
N ASP A 20 12.99 17.64 -4.91
CA ASP A 20 14.19 17.44 -4.11
C ASP A 20 14.58 15.95 -4.09
N SER A 21 15.88 15.67 -4.27
CA SER A 21 16.42 14.32 -4.34
C SER A 21 16.20 13.47 -3.09
N LEU A 22 16.06 14.10 -1.92
CA LEU A 22 15.85 13.41 -0.65
C LEU A 22 14.38 13.19 -0.31
N SER A 23 13.47 13.98 -0.89
CA SER A 23 12.05 13.94 -0.57
C SER A 23 11.42 12.55 -0.73
N GLN A 24 11.78 11.82 -1.79
CA GLN A 24 11.27 10.46 -1.99
C GLN A 24 11.78 9.49 -0.93
N VAL A 25 13.08 9.55 -0.61
CA VAL A 25 13.68 8.67 0.40
C VAL A 25 13.08 8.95 1.77
N LEU A 26 12.93 10.23 2.15
CA LEU A 26 12.31 10.64 3.40
C LEU A 26 10.85 10.20 3.48
N PHE A 27 10.10 10.31 2.38
CA PHE A 27 8.72 9.82 2.33
C PHE A 27 8.64 8.31 2.52
N ILE A 28 9.52 7.53 1.88
CA ILE A 28 9.55 6.06 2.03
C ILE A 28 9.85 5.67 3.48
N ILE A 29 10.82 6.31 4.13
CA ILE A 29 11.15 6.07 5.55
C ILE A 29 9.94 6.37 6.44
N TYR A 30 9.24 7.47 6.17
CA TYR A 30 8.04 7.85 6.91
C TYR A 30 6.88 6.89 6.69
N LEU A 31 6.64 6.48 5.44
CA LEU A 31 5.62 5.49 5.07
C LEU A 31 5.86 4.15 5.77
N GLU A 32 7.10 3.67 5.76
CA GLU A 32 7.51 2.44 6.42
C GLU A 32 7.23 2.48 7.93
N ASN A 33 7.32 3.65 8.59
CA ASN A 33 6.94 3.78 9.99
C ASN A 33 5.45 3.49 10.22
N GLY A 34 4.56 3.94 9.33
CA GLY A 34 3.13 3.61 9.40
C GLY A 34 2.87 2.13 9.12
N LEU A 35 3.54 1.55 8.12
CA LEU A 35 3.38 0.14 7.77
C LEU A 35 3.79 -0.82 8.90
N LYS A 36 4.78 -0.45 9.71
CA LYS A 36 5.18 -1.25 10.89
C LYS A 36 4.03 -1.49 11.87
N ASP A 37 3.13 -0.53 12.05
CA ASP A 37 2.00 -0.70 12.96
C ASP A 37 0.96 -1.67 12.38
N ILE A 38 0.77 -1.65 11.06
CA ILE A 38 -0.09 -2.61 10.34
C ILE A 38 0.46 -4.04 10.52
N ARG A 39 1.75 -4.24 10.25
CA ARG A 39 2.42 -5.54 10.41
C ARG A 39 2.40 -6.03 11.86
N SER A 40 2.59 -5.12 12.81
CA SER A 40 2.54 -5.43 14.25
C SER A 40 1.16 -5.88 14.70
N ALA A 41 0.08 -5.30 14.14
CA ALA A 41 -1.27 -5.77 14.39
C ALA A 41 -1.51 -7.20 13.89
N GLN A 42 -0.93 -7.56 12.74
CA GLN A 42 -1.03 -8.91 12.18
C GLN A 42 -0.21 -9.95 12.94
N ASN A 43 1.01 -9.61 13.37
CA ASN A 43 1.88 -10.51 14.12
C ASN A 43 1.27 -10.96 15.47
N LYS A 44 0.39 -10.15 16.05
CA LYS A 44 -0.36 -10.53 17.27
C LYS A 44 -1.38 -11.65 17.03
N SER A 45 -1.73 -11.93 15.78
CA SER A 45 -2.74 -12.95 15.42
C SER A 45 -2.25 -14.39 15.56
N GLN A 46 -0.98 -14.64 15.94
CA GLN A 46 -0.37 -16.00 16.06
C GLN A 46 -0.53 -16.88 14.82
N LEU A 47 -0.75 -16.29 13.65
CA LEU A 47 -0.90 -17.03 12.40
C LEU A 47 0.44 -17.66 11.99
N PRO A 48 0.43 -18.85 11.36
CA PRO A 48 1.61 -19.42 10.75
C PRO A 48 2.28 -18.44 9.79
N ALA A 49 3.60 -18.47 9.65
CA ALA A 49 4.34 -17.55 8.77
C ALA A 49 3.86 -17.57 7.30
N HIS A 50 3.34 -18.70 6.81
CA HIS A 50 2.78 -18.83 5.46
C HIS A 50 1.37 -18.22 5.31
N CYS A 51 0.77 -17.81 6.43
CA CYS A 51 -0.48 -17.06 6.52
C CYS A 51 -0.20 -15.59 6.88
N MET A 52 1.03 -15.09 6.68
CA MET A 52 1.29 -13.66 6.80
C MET A 52 0.97 -12.95 5.48
N LEU A 53 0.49 -11.72 5.60
CA LEU A 53 0.25 -10.83 4.47
C LEU A 53 1.59 -10.49 3.81
N SER A 54 1.67 -10.64 2.50
CA SER A 54 2.80 -10.17 1.70
C SER A 54 2.53 -8.76 1.20
N GLU A 55 3.57 -7.94 1.09
CA GLU A 55 3.48 -6.55 0.67
C GLU A 55 4.35 -6.32 -0.57
N ILE A 56 3.81 -5.63 -1.57
CA ILE A 56 4.57 -5.09 -2.69
C ILE A 56 4.47 -3.58 -2.62
N ILE A 57 5.60 -2.89 -2.51
CA ILE A 57 5.65 -1.45 -2.30
C ILE A 57 6.43 -0.81 -3.44
N TYR A 58 5.83 0.17 -4.10
CA TYR A 58 6.49 1.01 -5.10
C TYR A 58 6.18 2.48 -4.82
N VAL A 59 7.15 3.18 -4.23
CA VAL A 59 7.02 4.59 -3.82
C VAL A 59 5.83 4.81 -2.88
N ASN A 60 4.69 5.28 -3.39
CA ASN A 60 3.47 5.55 -2.63
C ASN A 60 2.34 4.55 -2.94
N ASP A 61 2.55 3.65 -3.91
CA ASP A 61 1.61 2.60 -4.29
C ASP A 61 1.99 1.33 -3.48
N ILE A 62 1.02 0.74 -2.78
CA ILE A 62 1.21 -0.43 -1.92
C ILE A 62 0.13 -1.46 -2.24
N ASP A 63 0.55 -2.69 -2.52
CA ASP A 63 -0.32 -3.84 -2.68
C ASP A 63 -0.14 -4.81 -1.52
N PHE A 64 -1.27 -5.25 -0.98
CA PHE A 64 -1.35 -6.26 0.06
C PHE A 64 -1.87 -7.57 -0.52
N ILE A 65 -1.13 -8.65 -0.32
CA ILE A 65 -1.41 -9.97 -0.87
C ILE A 65 -1.59 -10.94 0.29
N GLY A 66 -2.75 -11.57 0.34
CA GLY A 66 -3.09 -12.55 1.37
C GLY A 66 -3.99 -13.65 0.83
N THR A 67 -4.30 -14.59 1.73
CA THR A 67 -5.37 -15.56 1.59
C THR A 67 -6.64 -15.01 2.24
N GLU A 68 -7.77 -15.70 2.08
CA GLU A 68 -9.04 -15.29 2.69
C GLU A 68 -8.94 -15.14 4.22
N SER A 69 -8.20 -16.03 4.88
CA SER A 69 -7.93 -15.98 6.32
C SER A 69 -7.00 -14.85 6.77
N THR A 70 -6.37 -14.14 5.84
CA THR A 70 -5.35 -13.11 6.11
C THR A 70 -5.69 -11.78 5.43
N CYS A 71 -6.88 -11.71 4.84
CA CYS A 71 -7.48 -10.53 4.27
C CYS A 71 -7.47 -9.38 5.28
N ILE A 72 -6.90 -8.24 4.87
CA ILE A 72 -6.95 -6.99 5.61
C ILE A 72 -7.94 -6.03 4.94
N CYS A 73 -8.80 -5.40 5.73
CA CYS A 73 -9.75 -4.42 5.23
C CYS A 73 -9.03 -3.11 4.90
N VAL A 74 -9.32 -2.52 3.74
CA VAL A 74 -8.82 -1.19 3.33
C VAL A 74 -9.13 -0.13 4.39
N GLY A 75 -10.29 -0.21 5.05
CA GLY A 75 -10.66 0.72 6.12
C GLY A 75 -9.76 0.64 7.34
N ASP A 76 -9.24 -0.54 7.68
CA ASP A 76 -8.31 -0.72 8.80
C ASP A 76 -6.92 -0.14 8.45
N ILE A 77 -6.48 -0.34 7.21
CA ILE A 77 -5.26 0.27 6.68
C ILE A 77 -5.38 1.80 6.69
N GLU A 78 -6.48 2.35 6.15
CA GLU A 78 -6.71 3.79 6.13
C GLU A 78 -6.72 4.38 7.54
N LYS A 79 -7.43 3.73 8.47
CA LYS A 79 -7.49 4.16 9.86
C LYS A 79 -6.11 4.18 10.52
N ASN A 80 -5.30 3.15 10.27
CA ASN A 80 -3.93 3.09 10.79
C ASN A 80 -3.04 4.17 10.16
N LEU A 81 -2.99 4.27 8.83
CA LEU A 81 -2.15 5.26 8.15
C LEU A 81 -2.54 6.70 8.48
N LYS A 82 -3.82 6.95 8.74
CA LYS A 82 -4.31 8.27 9.17
C LYS A 82 -3.71 8.71 10.52
N THR A 83 -3.37 7.79 11.42
CA THR A 83 -2.68 8.16 12.68
C THR A 83 -1.25 8.66 12.45
N HIS A 84 -0.67 8.31 11.29
CA HIS A 84 0.62 8.77 10.81
C HIS A 84 0.47 9.91 9.79
N ASN A 85 -0.66 10.64 9.79
CA ASN A 85 -0.93 11.73 8.83
C ASN A 85 -0.84 11.30 7.34
N LEU A 86 -0.91 10.01 7.05
CA LEU A 86 -0.91 9.46 5.69
C LEU A 86 -2.34 9.27 5.23
N LYS A 87 -2.63 9.70 4.00
CA LYS A 87 -3.96 9.63 3.40
C LYS A 87 -3.97 8.58 2.30
N VAL A 88 -4.83 7.58 2.43
CA VAL A 88 -5.13 6.62 1.37
C VAL A 88 -6.11 7.25 0.38
N THR A 89 -5.87 7.09 -0.92
CA THR A 89 -6.82 7.53 -1.96
C THR A 89 -7.75 6.37 -2.29
N VAL A 90 -8.82 6.23 -1.51
CA VAL A 90 -9.75 5.08 -1.58
C VAL A 90 -10.33 4.87 -2.98
N ASP A 91 -10.61 5.96 -3.73
CA ASP A 91 -11.12 5.89 -5.11
C ASP A 91 -10.17 5.19 -6.10
N LYS A 92 -8.88 5.09 -5.74
CA LYS A 92 -7.85 4.40 -6.53
C LYS A 92 -7.47 3.05 -5.92
N THR A 93 -8.08 2.67 -4.81
CA THR A 93 -7.85 1.36 -4.18
C THR A 93 -8.80 0.35 -4.80
N GLU A 94 -8.25 -0.76 -5.27
CA GLU A 94 -9.03 -1.86 -5.82
C GLU A 94 -8.85 -3.12 -4.99
N HIS A 95 -9.81 -4.04 -5.09
CA HIS A 95 -9.73 -5.36 -4.47
C HIS A 95 -9.99 -6.40 -5.55
N THR A 96 -9.01 -7.27 -5.79
CA THR A 96 -9.11 -8.34 -6.80
C THR A 96 -8.99 -9.66 -6.12
N CYS A 97 -9.92 -10.59 -6.36
CA CYS A 97 -9.81 -12.00 -5.98
C CYS A 97 -9.40 -12.86 -7.18
N VAL A 98 -8.29 -13.58 -7.05
CA VAL A 98 -7.82 -14.61 -7.99
C VAL A 98 -8.19 -15.97 -7.43
N ARG A 99 -8.88 -16.73 -8.26
CA ARG A 99 -9.18 -18.15 -8.02
C ARG A 99 -8.44 -18.96 -9.07
N LYS A 100 -8.06 -20.17 -8.71
CA LYS A 100 -7.43 -21.10 -9.64
C LYS A 100 -8.50 -21.74 -10.52
N ASP A 101 -8.80 -21.13 -11.66
CA ASP A 101 -9.57 -21.81 -12.71
C ASP A 101 -8.62 -22.71 -13.51
N THR A 102 -9.09 -23.90 -13.91
CA THR A 102 -8.29 -24.96 -14.55
C THR A 102 -7.76 -24.62 -15.96
N VAL A 103 -7.88 -23.37 -16.41
CA VAL A 103 -7.50 -22.94 -17.77
C VAL A 103 -6.67 -21.67 -17.70
N GLU A 104 -5.49 -21.72 -18.31
CA GLU A 104 -4.49 -20.64 -18.38
C GLU A 104 -5.09 -19.31 -18.88
N SER A 105 -5.50 -18.45 -17.97
CA SER A 105 -5.91 -17.09 -18.31
C SER A 105 -4.72 -16.14 -18.20
N LYS A 106 -4.35 -15.56 -19.34
CA LYS A 106 -3.40 -14.46 -19.52
C LYS A 106 -3.60 -13.36 -18.46
N ILE A 107 -2.65 -13.24 -17.54
CA ILE A 107 -2.61 -12.15 -16.57
C ILE A 107 -1.99 -10.94 -17.26
N SER A 108 -2.80 -9.94 -17.60
CA SER A 108 -2.34 -8.63 -18.07
C SER A 108 -2.15 -7.70 -16.87
N PHE A 109 -0.90 -7.39 -16.52
CA PHE A 109 -0.55 -6.41 -15.49
C PHE A 109 -0.80 -4.99 -16.01
N LYS A 110 -1.99 -4.46 -15.72
CA LYS A 110 -2.16 -3.03 -15.49
C LYS A 110 -2.51 -2.89 -14.03
N LYS A 111 -1.70 -2.11 -13.28
CA LYS A 111 -1.86 -1.69 -11.88
C LYS A 111 -3.05 -2.40 -11.22
N LYS A 112 -2.78 -3.52 -10.55
CA LYS A 112 -3.81 -4.38 -9.99
C LYS A 112 -3.39 -4.96 -8.66
N LEU A 113 -4.18 -4.70 -7.61
CA LEU A 113 -4.24 -5.53 -6.41
C LEU A 113 -4.55 -6.98 -6.85
N VAL A 114 -3.96 -8.01 -6.24
CA VAL A 114 -4.17 -9.43 -6.59
C VAL A 114 -4.23 -10.28 -5.31
N HIS A 115 -5.41 -10.78 -4.92
CA HIS A 115 -5.61 -11.78 -3.86
C HIS A 115 -5.55 -13.18 -4.47
N PHE A 116 -4.93 -14.17 -3.82
CA PHE A 116 -4.93 -15.56 -4.31
C PHE A 116 -5.71 -16.47 -3.35
N CYS A 117 -6.80 -17.08 -3.83
CA CYS A 117 -7.49 -18.16 -3.13
C CYS A 117 -6.79 -19.49 -3.44
N LYS A 118 -6.30 -20.16 -2.38
CA LYS A 118 -5.82 -21.54 -2.44
C LYS A 118 -6.88 -22.43 -1.78
N GLU A 119 -7.81 -22.95 -2.57
CA GLU A 119 -8.51 -24.18 -2.22
C GLU A 119 -7.82 -25.34 -2.96
N ASP A 120 -7.74 -26.47 -2.25
CA ASP A 120 -7.25 -27.79 -2.68
C ASP A 120 -5.74 -28.06 -2.66
N ILE A 121 -5.20 -28.31 -1.45
CA ILE A 121 -4.27 -29.44 -1.23
C ILE A 121 -4.68 -30.15 0.06
N GLU A 122 -5.76 -30.91 0.00
CA GLU A 122 -5.88 -32.15 0.78
C GLU A 122 -5.96 -33.30 -0.23
N ARG A 123 -4.84 -34.01 -0.38
CA ARG A 123 -4.76 -35.45 -0.66
C ARG A 123 -3.33 -35.93 -0.44
#